data_AF-A0A525CZQ9-F1
#
_entry.id   AF-A0A525CZQ9-F1
#
_cell.length_a   1.000
_cell.length_b   1.000
_cell.length_c   1.000
_cell.angle_alpha   90.00
_cell.angle_beta   90.00
_cell.angle_gamma   90.00
#
_symmetry.space_group_name_H-M   'P 1'
#
loop_
_entity.id
_entity.type
_entity.pdbx_description
1 polymer ?
#
loop_
_entity_poly.entity_id
_entity_poly.type
_entity_poly.pdbx_seq_one_letter_code
_entity_poly.pdbx_strand_id
1 'polypeptide(L)' 'MKTATLNKTGIRTETAAKVEEQVYRVGIALVGVSSLAIGLWAAVALISGMVASGGPGALVSDWFRAILG' A
#
# COMPACT_ATOMS: atom_id res chain seq x y z
N MET A 1 -8.74 43.77 -25.37
CA MET A 1 -7.90 42.56 -25.19
C MET A 1 -7.91 42.10 -23.73
N LYS A 2 -9.00 41.46 -23.27
CA LYS A 2 -9.13 41.02 -21.85
C LYS A 2 -9.75 39.63 -21.69
N THR A 3 -9.91 38.90 -22.79
CA THR A 3 -10.64 37.63 -22.87
C THR A 3 -9.72 36.40 -22.92
N ALA A 4 -8.48 36.54 -23.37
CA ALA A 4 -7.55 35.40 -23.49
C ALA A 4 -6.95 34.94 -22.15
N THR A 5 -6.78 35.87 -21.19
CA THR A 5 -6.17 35.58 -19.88
C THR A 5 -7.10 34.81 -18.94
N LEU A 6 -8.42 35.01 -19.04
CA LEU A 6 -9.39 34.31 -18.20
C LEU A 6 -9.51 32.83 -18.59
N ASN A 7 -9.53 32.55 -19.90
CA ASN A 7 -9.59 31.18 -20.43
C ASN A 7 -8.31 30.37 -20.12
N LYS A 8 -7.13 30.99 -20.26
CA LYS A 8 -5.85 30.35 -19.94
C LYS A 8 -5.69 30.00 -18.45
N THR A 9 -6.37 30.74 -17.57
CA THR A 9 -6.33 30.51 -16.12
C THR A 9 -7.31 29.40 -15.72
N GLY A 10 -8.53 29.38 -16.29
CA GLY A 10 -9.50 28.30 -16.06
C GLY A 10 -8.99 26.92 -16.50
N ILE A 11 -8.37 26.83 -17.68
CA ILE A 11 -7.79 25.57 -18.18
C ILE A 11 -6.65 25.07 -17.27
N ARG A 12 -5.85 25.97 -16.69
CA ARG A 12 -4.79 25.59 -15.74
C ARG A 12 -5.35 25.04 -14.43
N THR A 13 -6.39 25.66 -13.89
CA THR A 13 -7.04 25.21 -12.65
C THR A 13 -7.77 23.88 -12.83
N GLU A 14 -8.47 23.68 -13.95
CA GLU A 14 -9.12 22.40 -14.27
C GLU A 14 -8.10 21.27 -14.50
N THR A 15 -6.97 21.58 -15.14
CA THR A 15 -5.90 20.60 -15.36
C THR A 15 -5.22 20.23 -14.05
N ALA A 16 -4.95 21.20 -13.18
CA ALA A 16 -4.38 20.94 -11.85
C ALA A 16 -5.33 20.08 -10.98
N ALA A 17 -6.62 20.41 -10.94
CA ALA A 17 -7.62 19.63 -10.19
C ALA A 17 -7.73 18.18 -10.71
N LYS A 18 -7.69 17.96 -12.03
CA LYS A 18 -7.69 16.61 -12.62
C LYS A 18 -6.43 15.81 -12.31
N VAL A 19 -5.26 16.47 -12.26
CA VAL A 19 -4.00 15.82 -11.89
C VAL A 19 -4.02 15.42 -10.42
N GLU A 20 -4.49 16.29 -9.53
CA GLU A 20 -4.66 15.97 -8.11
C GLU A 20 -5.59 14.76 -7.91
N GLU A 21 -6.74 14.75 -8.57
CA GLU A 21 -7.69 13.63 -8.51
C GLU A 21 -7.07 12.31 -9.00
N GLN A 22 -6.31 12.33 -10.10
CA GLN A 22 -5.61 11.15 -10.61
C GLN A 22 -4.54 10.65 -9.64
N VAL A 23 -3.75 11.55 -9.04
CA VAL A 23 -2.71 11.20 -8.06
C VAL A 23 -3.33 10.56 -6.82
N TYR A 24 -4.43 11.12 -6.31
CA TYR A 24 -5.16 10.53 -5.18
C TYR A 24 -5.72 9.14 -5.51
N ARG A 25 -6.31 8.97 -6.70
CA ARG A 25 -6.89 7.69 -7.12
C ARG A 25 -5.83 6.61 -7.30
N VAL A 26 -4.69 6.94 -7.90
CA VAL A 26 -3.57 6.01 -8.07
C VAL A 26 -2.92 5.71 -6.71
N GLY A 27 -2.78 6.70 -5.83
CA GLY A 27 -2.25 6.53 -4.49
C GLY A 27 -3.08 5.53 -3.66
N ILE A 28 -4.40 5.70 -3.63
CA ILE A 28 -5.31 4.79 -2.91
C ILE A 28 -5.25 3.38 -3.50
N ALA A 29 -5.25 3.26 -4.83
CA ALA A 29 -5.15 1.97 -5.51
C ALA A 29 -3.82 1.27 -5.19
N LEU A 30 -2.70 1.99 -5.24
CA LEU A 30 -1.38 1.45 -4.97
C LEU A 30 -1.24 1.00 -3.51
N VAL A 31 -1.71 1.81 -2.55
CA VAL A 31 -1.71 1.46 -1.13
C VAL A 31 -2.57 0.21 -0.89
N GLY A 32 -3.75 0.13 -1.49
CA GLY A 32 -4.63 -1.03 -1.39
C GLY A 32 -3.98 -2.31 -1.92
N VAL A 33 -3.43 -2.27 -3.12
CA VAL A 33 -2.76 -3.43 -3.74
C VAL A 33 -1.52 -3.85 -2.95
N SER A 34 -0.70 -2.88 -2.52
CA SER A 34 0.51 -3.16 -1.73
C SER A 34 0.15 -3.79 -0.39
N SER A 35 -0.87 -3.28 0.30
CA SER A 35 -1.35 -3.84 1.56
C SER A 35 -1.87 -5.27 1.39
N LEU A 36 -2.58 -5.56 0.30
CA LEU A 36 -3.05 -6.93 0.02
C LEU A 36 -1.89 -7.87 -0.29
N ALA A 37 -0.91 -7.42 -1.08
CA ALA A 37 0.28 -8.21 -1.40
C ALA A 37 1.09 -8.55 -0.14
N ILE A 38 1.32 -7.56 0.73
CA ILE A 38 2.00 -7.74 2.01
C ILE A 38 1.20 -8.66 2.94
N GLY A 39 -0.12 -8.47 3.02
CA GLY A 39 -0.99 -9.30 3.84
C GLY A 39 -1.00 -10.76 3.41
N LEU A 40 -1.08 -11.02 2.09
CA LEU A 40 -1.01 -12.37 1.54
C LEU A 40 0.35 -13.02 1.80
N TRP A 41 1.43 -12.28 1.57
CA TRP A 41 2.78 -12.75 1.83
C TRP A 41 3.01 -13.10 3.31
N ALA A 42 2.58 -12.22 4.22
CA ALA A 42 2.67 -12.45 5.65
C ALA A 42 1.83 -13.66 6.10
N ALA A 43 0.62 -13.83 5.55
CA ALA A 43 -0.22 -14.98 5.84
C ALA A 43 0.45 -16.30 5.41
N VAL A 44 0.99 -16.34 4.19
CA VAL A 44 1.72 -17.53 3.69
C VAL A 44 2.93 -17.83 4.56
N ALA A 45 3.72 -16.81 4.93
CA ALA A 45 4.89 -16.98 5.78
C ALA A 45 4.52 -17.50 7.18
N LEU A 46 3.46 -16.97 7.80
CA LEU A 46 2.99 -17.42 9.10
C LEU A 46 2.46 -18.85 9.06
N ILE A 47 1.66 -19.21 8.04
CA ILE A 47 1.12 -20.56 7.89
C ILE A 47 2.27 -21.55 7.64
N SER A 48 3.20 -21.21 6.74
CA SER A 48 4.35 -22.07 6.45
C SER A 48 5.25 -22.25 7.67
N GLY A 49 5.50 -21.19 8.43
CA GLY A 49 6.25 -21.29 9.68
C GLY A 49 5.53 -22.17 10.69
N MET A 50 4.21 -22.01 10.82
CA MET A 50 3.40 -22.75 11.80
C MET A 50 3.39 -24.24 11.51
N VAL A 51 3.33 -24.63 10.24
CA VAL A 51 3.45 -26.01 9.81
C VAL A 51 4.86 -26.54 10.07
N ALA A 52 5.90 -25.75 9.79
CA ALA A 52 7.29 -26.16 10.00
C ALA A 52 7.66 -26.31 11.49
N SER A 53 7.11 -25.49 12.37
CA SER A 53 7.36 -25.53 13.82
C SER A 53 6.50 -26.56 14.57
N GLY A 54 5.57 -27.25 13.90
CA GLY A 54 4.69 -28.23 14.56
C GLY A 54 3.53 -27.61 15.35
N GLY A 55 3.18 -26.35 15.09
CA GLY A 55 2.02 -25.68 15.67
C GLY A 55 2.24 -24.21 16.05
N PRO A 56 1.16 -23.46 16.39
CA PRO A 56 1.23 -22.02 16.64
C PRO A 56 2.06 -21.66 17.88
N GLY A 57 1.92 -22.42 18.96
CA GLY A 57 2.67 -22.18 20.20
C GLY A 57 4.18 -22.42 20.01
N ALA A 58 4.53 -23.45 19.24
CA ALA A 58 5.91 -23.80 18.92
C ALA A 58 6.57 -22.74 18.03
N LEU A 59 5.82 -22.14 17.09
CA LEU A 59 6.33 -21.04 16.25
C LEU A 59 6.78 -19.85 17.10
N VAL A 60 5.98 -19.47 18.09
CA VAL A 60 6.30 -18.35 18.98
C VAL A 60 7.51 -18.69 19.84
N SER A 61 7.58 -19.89 20.42
CA SER A 61 8.74 -20.30 21.21
C SER A 61 10.02 -20.39 20.38
N ASP A 62 9.95 -20.93 19.16
CA ASP A 62 11.11 -21.03 18.26
C ASP A 62 11.54 -19.65 17.75
N TRP A 63 10.61 -18.72 17.55
CA TRP A 63 10.91 -17.33 17.21
C TRP A 63 11.65 -16.60 18.34
N PHE A 64 11.15 -16.70 19.58
CA PHE A 64 11.84 -16.12 20.74
C PHE A 64 13.19 -16.77 20.97
N ARG A 65 13.31 -18.09 20.78
CA ARG A 65 14.57 -18.81 20.85
C ARG A 65 15.54 -18.37 19.76
N ALA A 66 15.08 -18.17 18.52
CA ALA A 66 15.90 -17.65 17.43
C ALA A 66 16.42 -16.22 17.69
N ILE A 67 15.66 -15.41 18.43
CA ILE A 67 16.05 -14.03 18.77
C ILE A 67 16.97 -13.96 19.97
N LEU A 68 16.73 -14.79 20.99
CA LEU A 68 17.45 -14.75 22.27
C LEU A 68 18.66 -15.71 22.33
N GLY A 69 18.71 -16.72 21.45
CA GLY A 69 19.72 -17.79 21.45
C GLY A 69 19.27 -19.05 22.19
#